data_AF-A0A2J7ZQV0-F1
#
_entry.id   AF-A0A2J7ZQV0-F1
#
_cell.length_a   1.000
_cell.length_b   1.000
_cell.length_c   1.000
_cell.angle_alpha   90.00
_cell.angle_beta   90.00
_cell.angle_gamma   90.00
#
_symmetry.space_group_name_H-M   'P 1'
#
loop_
_entity.id
_entity.type
_entity.pdbx_description
1 polymer ?
#
loop_
_entity_poly.entity_id
_entity_poly.type
_entity_poly.pdbx_seq_one_letter_code
_entity_poly.pdbx_strand_id
1 'polypeptide(L)'
;MAAEPQGSPGADRVKDRNLSPFTVPAGLLFASGTVSSGWIRVGGILFALIGCQYLGTAAGDREGLGALGFYRATVWSRVALAAAFGLLVALGQSPPGLLVLGAVNLVGAGSMHLALRRSSGAAGGVGGGAGPLKPAAQT
;
A
#
# COMPACT_ATOMS: atom_id res chain seq x y z
N MET A 1 72.10 13.06 33.27
CA MET A 1 71.08 13.80 32.51
C MET A 1 71.39 13.62 31.03
N ALA A 2 70.65 12.72 30.38
CA ALA A 2 70.44 12.56 28.93
C ALA A 2 70.17 11.07 28.62
N ALA A 3 68.91 10.74 28.41
CA ALA A 3 68.47 9.50 27.78
C ALA A 3 67.31 9.86 26.85
N GLU A 4 67.42 9.49 25.57
CA GLU A 4 66.37 9.18 24.59
C GLU A 4 67.00 9.06 23.19
N PRO A 5 67.09 7.85 22.59
CA PRO A 5 67.26 7.70 21.15
C PRO A 5 65.91 7.66 20.44
N GLN A 6 65.75 8.58 19.47
CA GLN A 6 64.57 8.77 18.63
C GLN A 6 64.12 7.51 17.90
N GLY A 7 62.85 7.15 18.09
CA GLY A 7 62.12 6.18 17.27
C GLY A 7 61.78 6.74 15.89
N SER A 8 62.09 5.95 14.86
CA SER A 8 61.78 6.17 13.44
C SER A 8 60.28 5.99 13.14
N PRO A 9 59.66 6.86 12.30
CA PRO A 9 58.58 6.35 11.45
C PRO A 9 58.45 7.13 10.12
N GLY A 10 58.99 6.56 9.03
CA GLY A 10 58.93 7.16 7.68
C GLY A 10 58.24 6.33 6.60
N ALA A 11 57.74 5.12 6.90
CA ALA A 11 57.42 4.12 5.88
C ALA A 11 55.96 3.64 5.84
N ASP A 12 55.01 4.33 6.47
CA ASP A 12 53.58 3.92 6.47
C ASP A 12 52.63 4.94 5.82
N ARG A 13 53.14 5.97 5.15
CA ARG A 13 52.32 7.12 4.69
C ARG A 13 51.75 6.99 3.27
N VAL A 14 51.35 5.79 2.83
CA VAL A 14 50.60 5.61 1.58
C VAL A 14 49.53 4.51 1.72
N LYS A 15 48.78 4.52 2.83
CA LYS A 15 47.54 3.72 2.96
C LYS A 15 46.27 4.58 3.06
N ASP A 16 46.40 5.89 2.82
CA ASP A 16 45.30 6.85 2.90
C ASP A 16 44.81 7.27 1.51
N ARG A 17 44.71 6.33 0.56
CA ARG A 17 43.81 6.53 -0.57
C ARG A 17 42.40 6.24 -0.09
N ASN A 18 41.90 7.27 0.59
CA ASN A 18 40.54 7.74 0.71
C ASN A 18 39.71 7.35 -0.52
N LEU A 19 39.31 6.08 -0.58
CA LEU A 19 38.15 5.64 -1.34
C LEU A 19 36.97 6.13 -0.52
N SER A 20 36.64 7.41 -0.74
CA SER A 20 35.40 8.01 -0.30
C SER A 20 34.26 6.99 -0.49
N PRO A 21 33.46 6.69 0.53
CA PRO A 21 32.30 5.83 0.39
C PRO A 21 31.29 6.57 -0.49
N PHE A 22 31.39 6.37 -1.80
CA PHE A 22 30.35 6.77 -2.74
C PHE A 22 29.23 5.73 -2.70
N THR A 23 28.62 5.59 -1.52
CA THR A 23 27.34 4.92 -1.33
C THR A 23 26.27 6.00 -1.31
N VAL A 24 25.76 6.35 -2.48
CA VAL A 24 24.70 7.35 -2.67
C VAL A 24 23.38 6.58 -2.93
N PRO A 25 22.21 6.98 -2.41
CA PRO A 25 21.91 7.06 -0.99
C PRO A 25 20.48 6.56 -0.71
N ALA A 26 20.29 5.26 -0.42
CA ALA A 26 19.00 4.84 0.15
C ALA A 26 18.68 5.63 1.45
N GLY A 27 19.74 6.02 2.19
CA GLY A 27 19.65 6.81 3.42
C GLY A 27 19.33 8.31 3.26
N LEU A 28 19.40 8.91 2.06
CA LEU A 28 19.03 10.33 1.85
C LEU A 28 17.51 10.49 1.68
N LEU A 29 16.84 9.47 1.15
CA LEU A 29 15.38 9.43 1.05
C LEU A 29 14.72 8.74 2.26
N PHE A 30 15.43 7.80 2.89
CA PHE A 30 14.93 7.04 4.03
C PHE A 30 15.99 6.94 5.12
N ALA A 31 16.05 7.96 5.98
CA ALA A 31 16.74 7.85 7.25
C ALA A 31 15.94 6.93 8.18
N SER A 32 16.25 5.62 8.17
CA SER A 32 15.56 4.63 9.01
C SER A 32 15.71 4.90 10.51
N GLY A 33 16.71 5.69 10.91
CA GLY A 33 16.89 6.16 12.29
C GLY A 33 15.89 7.23 12.74
N THR A 34 15.18 7.90 11.82
CA THR A 34 14.17 8.93 12.15
C THR A 34 12.74 8.42 12.04
N VAL A 35 12.54 7.19 11.56
CA VAL A 35 11.22 6.56 11.40
C VAL A 35 11.10 5.43 12.42
N SER A 36 10.09 5.51 13.30
CA SER A 36 9.89 4.42 14.27
C SER A 36 9.58 3.11 13.54
N SER A 37 10.05 1.98 14.09
CA SER A 37 9.82 0.63 13.52
C SER A 37 8.34 0.37 13.20
N GLY A 38 7.41 0.94 13.98
CA GLY A 38 5.97 0.85 13.74
C GLY A 38 5.54 1.47 12.41
N TRP A 39 6.04 2.66 12.07
CA TRP A 39 5.68 3.35 10.82
C TRP A 39 6.21 2.64 9.57
N ILE A 40 7.35 1.96 9.67
CA ILE A 40 7.88 1.11 8.58
C ILE A 40 6.90 -0.03 8.28
N ARG A 41 6.33 -0.66 9.30
CA ARG A 41 5.33 -1.74 9.14
C ARG A 41 4.04 -1.21 8.52
N VAL A 42 3.57 -0.05 8.98
CA VAL A 42 2.41 0.63 8.40
C VAL A 42 2.62 0.90 6.90
N GLY A 43 3.79 1.44 6.54
CA GLY A 43 4.16 1.67 5.14
C GLY A 43 4.19 0.38 4.31
N GLY A 44 4.78 -0.69 4.85
CA GLY A 44 4.80 -2.00 4.19
C GLY A 44 3.41 -2.58 3.94
N ILE A 45 2.51 -2.48 4.93
CA ILE A 45 1.12 -2.92 4.80
C ILE A 45 0.40 -2.13 3.69
N LEU A 46 0.56 -0.80 3.68
CA LEU A 46 -0.04 0.05 2.65
C LEU A 46 0.45 -0.34 1.26
N PHE A 47 1.76 -0.52 1.08
CA PHE A 47 2.34 -0.89 -0.21
C PHE A 47 1.86 -2.27 -0.68
N ALA A 48 1.83 -3.26 0.21
CA ALA A 48 1.33 -4.59 -0.11
C ALA A 48 -0.15 -4.57 -0.52
N LEU A 49 -0.99 -3.84 0.21
CA LEU A 49 -2.42 -3.77 -0.07
C LEU A 49 -2.76 -2.98 -1.34
N ILE A 50 -1.96 -1.96 -1.67
CA ILE A 50 -2.05 -1.28 -2.97
C ILE A 50 -1.68 -2.25 -4.09
N GLY A 51 -0.58 -2.99 -3.96
CA GLY A 51 -0.19 -4.02 -4.92
C GLY A 51 -1.30 -5.06 -5.12
N CYS A 52 -1.86 -5.58 -4.04
CA CYS A 52 -3.00 -6.50 -4.09
C CYS A 52 -4.24 -5.89 -4.74
N GLN A 53 -4.51 -4.60 -4.55
CA GLN A 53 -5.63 -3.93 -5.20
C GLN A 53 -5.48 -3.89 -6.72
N TYR A 54 -4.27 -3.60 -7.22
CA TYR A 54 -3.97 -3.65 -8.65
C TYR A 54 -4.09 -5.06 -9.21
N LEU A 55 -3.59 -6.07 -8.49
CA LEU A 55 -3.75 -7.47 -8.90
C LEU A 55 -5.23 -7.89 -8.94
N GLY A 56 -6.01 -7.50 -7.94
CA GLY A 56 -7.46 -7.77 -7.91
C GLY A 56 -8.22 -7.06 -9.04
N THR A 57 -7.78 -5.87 -9.42
CA THR A 57 -8.34 -5.13 -10.56
C THR A 57 -8.03 -5.85 -11.87
N ALA A 58 -6.77 -6.22 -12.09
CA ALA A 58 -6.36 -6.98 -13.27
C ALA A 58 -7.07 -8.35 -13.35
N ALA A 59 -7.31 -9.01 -12.21
CA ALA A 59 -8.10 -10.23 -12.16
C ALA A 59 -9.57 -9.97 -12.53
N GLY A 60 -10.19 -8.91 -11.99
CA GLY A 60 -11.57 -8.55 -12.32
C GLY A 60 -11.76 -8.15 -13.78
N ASP A 61 -10.77 -7.50 -14.40
CA ASP A 61 -10.80 -7.17 -15.83
C ASP A 61 -10.76 -8.44 -16.69
N ARG A 62 -9.98 -9.46 -16.30
CA ARG A 62 -9.98 -10.78 -16.97
C ARG A 62 -11.32 -11.50 -16.88
N GLU A 63 -12.10 -11.23 -15.83
CA GLU A 63 -13.44 -11.78 -15.60
C GLU A 63 -14.55 -10.94 -16.27
N GLY A 64 -14.21 -9.86 -16.97
CA GLY A 64 -15.18 -8.97 -17.62
C GLY A 64 -15.96 -8.08 -16.64
N LEU A 65 -15.50 -7.92 -15.40
CA LEU A 65 -16.16 -7.11 -14.36
C LEU A 65 -15.90 -5.60 -14.54
N GLY A 66 -14.87 -5.22 -15.29
CA GLY A 66 -14.43 -3.85 -15.48
C GLY A 66 -14.27 -3.10 -14.14
N ALA A 67 -14.86 -1.91 -14.04
CA ALA A 67 -14.79 -1.07 -12.84
C ALA A 67 -15.29 -1.76 -11.55
N LEU A 68 -16.18 -2.76 -11.66
CA LEU A 68 -16.65 -3.51 -10.49
C LEU A 68 -15.52 -4.31 -9.82
N GLY A 69 -14.57 -4.84 -10.59
CA GLY A 69 -13.39 -5.52 -10.08
C GLY A 69 -12.55 -4.62 -9.18
N PHE A 70 -12.29 -3.39 -9.64
CA PHE A 70 -11.59 -2.37 -8.87
C PHE A 70 -12.33 -2.00 -7.57
N TYR A 71 -13.65 -1.81 -7.62
CA TYR A 71 -14.43 -1.48 -6.43
C TYR A 71 -14.41 -2.61 -5.39
N ARG A 72 -14.55 -3.87 -5.81
CA ARG A 72 -14.47 -5.03 -4.91
C ARG A 72 -13.08 -5.15 -4.27
N ALA A 73 -12.03 -4.99 -5.07
CA ALA A 73 -10.65 -4.97 -4.58
C ALA A 73 -10.42 -3.84 -3.56
N THR A 74 -10.99 -2.66 -3.82
CA THR A 74 -10.90 -1.50 -2.92
C THR A 74 -11.58 -1.76 -1.57
N VAL A 75 -12.79 -2.35 -1.57
CA VAL A 75 -13.49 -2.73 -0.34
C VAL A 75 -12.64 -3.71 0.48
N TRP A 76 -12.12 -4.76 -0.16
CA TRP A 76 -11.29 -5.76 0.50
C TRP A 76 -10.01 -5.17 1.09
N SER A 77 -9.30 -4.31 0.33
CA SER A 77 -8.08 -3.64 0.82
C SER A 77 -8.37 -2.77 2.04
N ARG A 78 -9.49 -2.05 2.08
CA ARG A 78 -9.86 -1.21 3.23
C ARG A 78 -10.18 -2.02 4.48
N VAL A 79 -10.87 -3.15 4.34
CA VAL A 79 -11.12 -4.08 5.47
C VAL A 79 -9.83 -4.70 5.97
N ALA A 80 -8.99 -5.18 5.05
CA ALA A 80 -7.68 -5.74 5.40
C ALA A 80 -6.77 -4.70 6.08
N LEU A 81 -6.79 -3.44 5.62
CA LEU A 81 -6.02 -2.36 6.22
C LEU A 81 -6.46 -2.08 7.66
N ALA A 82 -7.77 -2.02 7.91
CA ALA A 82 -8.31 -1.84 9.25
C ALA A 82 -7.94 -3.00 10.18
N ALA A 83 -8.03 -4.25 9.70
CA ALA A 83 -7.62 -5.43 10.46
C ALA A 83 -6.12 -5.41 10.78
N ALA A 84 -5.28 -5.07 9.80
CA ALA A 84 -3.83 -5.00 9.97
C ALA A 84 -3.40 -3.90 10.96
N PHE A 85 -4.05 -2.73 10.90
CA PHE A 85 -3.84 -1.66 11.88
C PHE A 85 -4.30 -2.05 13.28
N GLY A 86 -5.46 -2.72 13.38
CA GLY A 86 -5.94 -3.27 14.65
C GLY A 86 -4.94 -4.25 15.26
N LEU A 87 -4.38 -5.15 14.45
CA LEU A 87 -3.37 -6.11 14.91
C LEU A 87 -2.06 -5.44 15.36
N LEU A 88 -1.56 -4.45 14.61
CA LEU A 88 -0.36 -3.71 15.00
C LEU A 88 -0.52 -3.00 16.35
N VAL A 89 -1.70 -2.41 16.58
CA VAL A 89 -2.02 -1.72 17.84
C VAL A 89 -2.21 -2.73 18.97
N ALA A 90 -2.92 -3.84 18.74
CA ALA A 90 -3.13 -4.91 19.73
C ALA A 90 -1.82 -5.54 20.21
N LEU A 91 -0.82 -5.65 19.32
CA LEU A 91 0.52 -6.15 19.64
C LEU A 91 1.46 -5.07 20.23
N GLY A 92 0.97 -3.85 20.46
CA GLY A 92 1.75 -2.72 20.99
C GLY A 92 2.86 -2.22 20.04
N GLN A 93 2.78 -2.57 18.76
CA GLN A 93 3.82 -2.26 17.77
C GLN A 93 3.61 -0.91 17.07
N SER A 94 2.46 -0.27 17.30
CA SER A 94 2.10 1.02 16.69
C SER A 94 1.20 1.84 17.61
N PRO A 95 1.19 3.17 17.47
CA PRO A 95 0.38 4.05 18.31
C PRO A 95 -1.13 3.79 18.16
N PRO A 96 -1.94 3.97 19.22
CA PRO A 96 -3.38 3.73 19.18
C PRO A 96 -4.12 4.67 18.22
N GLY A 97 -3.55 5.82 17.87
CA GLY A 97 -4.09 6.73 16.85
C GLY A 97 -4.28 6.07 15.48
N LEU A 98 -3.56 4.98 15.18
CA LEU A 98 -3.73 4.19 13.96
C LEU A 98 -5.14 3.57 13.83
N LEU A 99 -5.83 3.35 14.95
CA LEU A 99 -7.20 2.83 14.97
C LEU A 99 -8.21 3.81 14.35
N VAL A 100 -7.96 5.12 14.44
CA VAL A 100 -8.81 6.13 13.78
C VAL A 100 -8.76 5.93 12.27
N LEU A 101 -7.56 5.72 11.73
CA LEU A 101 -7.38 5.45 10.31
C LEU A 101 -8.04 4.12 9.91
N GLY A 102 -7.93 3.08 10.75
CA GLY A 102 -8.65 1.82 10.57
C GLY A 102 -10.17 2.00 10.53
N ALA A 103 -10.74 2.77 11.46
CA ALA A 103 -12.16 3.06 11.52
C ALA A 103 -12.66 3.81 10.27
N VAL A 104 -11.95 4.85 9.82
CA VAL A 104 -12.27 5.58 8.58
C VAL A 104 -12.25 4.64 7.37
N ASN A 105 -11.31 3.69 7.32
CA ASN A 105 -11.26 2.70 6.25
C ASN A 105 -12.46 1.74 6.29
N LEU A 106 -12.88 1.28 7.47
CA LEU A 106 -14.08 0.44 7.63
C LEU A 106 -15.36 1.18 7.22
N VAL A 107 -15.51 2.45 7.61
CA VAL A 107 -16.65 3.28 7.21
C VAL A 107 -16.69 3.43 5.68
N GLY A 108 -15.53 3.72 5.06
CA GLY A 108 -15.42 3.81 3.60
C GLY A 108 -15.74 2.48 2.90
N ALA A 109 -15.26 1.35 3.43
CA ALA A 109 -15.54 0.02 2.91
C ALA A 109 -17.04 -0.32 3.00
N GLY A 110 -17.66 -0.05 4.16
CA GLY A 110 -19.08 -0.29 4.39
C GLY A 110 -19.97 0.55 3.49
N SER A 111 -19.66 1.84 3.33
CA SER A 111 -20.40 2.74 2.44
C SER A 111 -20.33 2.28 0.97
N MET A 112 -19.14 1.92 0.49
CA MET A 112 -18.96 1.40 -0.87
C MET A 112 -19.67 0.06 -1.07
N HIS A 113 -19.56 -0.86 -0.11
CA HIS A 113 -20.25 -2.15 -0.18
C HIS A 113 -21.77 -1.98 -0.26
N LEU A 114 -22.33 -1.06 0.54
CA LEU A 114 -23.76 -0.76 0.51
C LEU A 114 -24.19 -0.12 -0.82
N ALA A 115 -23.39 0.78 -1.39
CA ALA A 115 -23.64 1.38 -2.69
C ALA A 115 -23.67 0.31 -3.80
N LEU A 116 -22.70 -0.61 -3.83
CA LEU A 116 -22.66 -1.71 -4.80
C LEU A 116 -23.91 -2.61 -4.70
N ARG A 117 -24.36 -2.93 -3.48
CA ARG A 117 -25.59 -3.73 -3.26
C ARG A 117 -26.84 -3.03 -3.81
N ARG A 118 -26.93 -1.70 -3.67
CA ARG A 118 -28.06 -0.92 -4.22
C ARG A 118 -28.04 -0.89 -5.74
N SER A 119 -26.87 -0.72 -6.35
CA SER A 119 -26.72 -0.72 -7.81
C SER A 119 -27.09 -2.07 -8.44
N SER A 120 -26.73 -3.18 -7.80
CA SER A 120 -27.15 -4.52 -8.25
C SER A 120 -28.66 -4.74 -8.13
N GLY A 121 -29.30 -4.19 -7.09
CA GLY A 121 -30.76 -4.27 -6.91
C GLY A 121 -31.56 -3.43 -7.90
N ALA A 122 -31.07 -2.24 -8.25
CA ALA A 122 -31.73 -1.36 -9.22
C ALA A 122 -31.70 -1.94 -10.65
N ALA A 123 -30.62 -2.61 -11.06
CA ALA A 123 -30.51 -3.27 -12.36
C ALA A 123 -31.48 -4.46 -12.52
N GLY A 124 -31.88 -5.11 -11.42
CA GLY A 124 -32.86 -6.20 -11.43
C GLY A 124 -34.32 -5.74 -11.60
N GLY A 125 -34.62 -4.45 -11.42
CA GLY A 125 -35.98 -3.91 -11.46
C GLY A 125 -36.46 -3.39 -12.82
N VAL A 126 -35.61 -3.34 -13.84
CA VAL A 126 -35.92 -2.69 -15.15
C VAL A 126 -36.20 -3.71 -16.28
N GLY A 127 -36.23 -5.01 -15.99
CA GLY A 127 -36.41 -6.09 -16.98
C GLY A 127 -37.86 -6.47 -17.34
N GLY A 128 -38.83 -5.55 -17.25
CA GLY A 128 -40.27 -5.87 -17.36
C GLY A 128 -41.06 -5.18 -18.47
N GLY A 129 -40.41 -4.63 -19.51
CA GLY A 129 -41.07 -3.80 -20.53
C GLY A 129 -40.60 -4.06 -21.96
N ALA A 130 -40.60 -5.33 -22.40
CA ALA A 130 -40.41 -5.66 -23.81
C ALA A 130 -41.71 -5.40 -24.58
N GLY A 131 -41.90 -4.17 -25.08
CA GLY A 131 -42.89 -3.89 -26.10
C GLY A 131 -42.47 -4.54 -27.44
N PRO A 132 -43.39 -5.19 -28.18
CA PRO A 132 -43.02 -5.91 -29.41
C PRO A 132 -42.55 -4.94 -30.51
N LEU A 133 -41.35 -5.20 -31.04
CA LEU A 133 -40.85 -4.54 -32.25
C LEU A 133 -41.69 -5.01 -33.44
N LYS A 134 -42.43 -4.07 -34.04
CA LYS A 134 -43.14 -4.24 -35.31
C LYS A 134 -42.12 -4.49 -36.43
N PRO A 135 -42.21 -5.59 -37.21
CA PRO A 135 -41.31 -5.82 -38.34
C PRO A 135 -41.57 -4.76 -39.41
N ALA A 136 -40.50 -4.08 -39.84
CA ALA A 136 -40.52 -3.24 -41.01
C ALA A 136 -40.64 -4.13 -42.26
N ALA A 137 -41.80 -4.09 -42.90
CA ALA A 137 -41.93 -4.51 -44.28
C ALA A 137 -41.13 -3.53 -45.15
N GLN A 138 -40.18 -4.05 -45.93
CA GLN A 138 -39.65 -3.33 -47.08
C GLN A 138 -39.85 -4.21 -48.31
N THR A 139 -40.67 -3.66 -49.20
CA THR A 139 -40.92 -4.03 -50.59
C THR A 139 -39.72 -3.73 -51.48
#